data_AF-A0A5J9U7D2-F1
#
_entry.id   AF-A0A5J9U7D2-F1
#
_cell.length_a   1.000
_cell.length_b   1.000
_cell.length_c   1.000
_cell.angle_alpha   90.00
_cell.angle_beta   90.00
_cell.angle_gamma   90.00
#
_symmetry.space_group_name_H-M   'P 1'
#
loop_
_entity.id
_entity.type
_entity.pdbx_description
1 polymer ?
#
loop_
_entity_poly.entity_id
_entity_poly.type
_entity_poly.pdbx_seq_one_letter_code
_entity_poly.pdbx_strand_id
1 'polypeptide(L)'
;MRTGEIVLSAAVGLLGVACAVLGFIAEATKLTPDDIDVSRSDCAYPAKSAFALSLCALLLLVVSQIIASAAGGCCGCCRPRTSASETKRVVGIIASVLSWIAALIAGASYLQGAVLNAPVTRDVNYDGCYYLKRGVFTRAVVLSLIAAALGITPYIMLTRSPALVATPTTAAVAGTESKPDVQGHGQAP
;
A
#
# COMPACT_ATOMS: atom_id res chain seq x y z
N MET A 1 -6.95 -8.70 16.21
CA MET A 1 -5.92 -7.79 15.68
C MET A 1 -5.08 -7.30 16.85
N ARG A 2 -3.75 -7.39 16.79
CA ARG A 2 -2.93 -6.73 17.82
C ARG A 2 -3.04 -5.22 17.59
N THR A 3 -3.16 -4.41 18.65
CA THR A 3 -3.36 -2.95 18.55
C THR A 3 -2.37 -2.28 17.60
N GLY A 4 -1.11 -2.74 17.58
CA GLY A 4 -0.10 -2.27 16.63
C GLY A 4 -0.49 -2.43 15.16
N GLU A 5 -1.01 -3.59 14.74
CA GLU A 5 -1.39 -3.86 13.33
C GLU A 5 -2.54 -2.97 12.85
N ILE A 6 -3.47 -2.64 13.76
CA ILE A 6 -4.57 -1.70 13.50
C ILE A 6 -4.00 -0.30 13.28
N VAL A 7 -3.12 0.15 14.17
CA VAL A 7 -2.48 1.46 14.09
C VAL A 7 -1.65 1.60 12.80
N LEU A 8 -0.87 0.58 12.46
CA LEU A 8 -0.10 0.52 11.20
C LEU A 8 -1.01 0.59 9.97
N SER A 9 -2.07 -0.22 9.92
CA SER A 9 -3.02 -0.22 8.79
C SER A 9 -3.77 1.11 8.66
N ALA A 10 -4.19 1.69 9.79
CA ALA A 10 -4.85 2.99 9.82
C ALA A 10 -3.90 4.10 9.37
N ALA A 11 -2.64 4.11 9.82
CA ALA A 11 -1.64 5.08 9.40
C ALA A 11 -1.38 5.00 7.88
N VAL A 12 -1.13 3.80 7.34
CA VAL A 12 -0.93 3.59 5.89
C VAL A 12 -2.17 4.02 5.10
N GLY A 13 -3.37 3.66 5.57
CA GLY A 13 -4.62 4.04 4.94
C GLY A 13 -4.84 5.56 4.91
N LEU A 14 -4.64 6.24 6.04
CA LEU A 14 -4.78 7.69 6.14
C LEU A 14 -3.76 8.44 5.27
N LEU A 15 -2.51 8.00 5.28
CA LEU A 15 -1.46 8.58 4.42
C LEU A 15 -1.77 8.35 2.94
N GLY A 16 -2.25 7.16 2.56
CA GLY A 16 -2.67 6.84 1.20
C GLY A 16 -3.85 7.70 0.72
N VAL A 17 -4.86 7.91 1.58
CA VAL A 17 -6.01 8.79 1.28
C VAL A 17 -5.56 10.25 1.18
N ALA A 18 -4.74 10.73 2.11
CA ALA A 18 -4.22 12.10 2.06
C ALA A 18 -3.37 12.34 0.79
N CYS A 19 -2.51 11.39 0.43
CA CYS A 19 -1.77 11.38 -0.83
C CYS A 19 -2.72 11.48 -2.04
N ALA A 20 -3.78 10.66 -2.07
CA ALA A 20 -4.76 10.67 -3.14
C ALA A 20 -5.51 12.00 -3.27
N VAL A 21 -5.92 12.59 -2.15
CA VAL A 21 -6.59 13.91 -2.12
C VAL A 21 -5.66 14.98 -2.69
N LEU A 22 -4.41 15.06 -2.22
CA LEU A 22 -3.43 16.01 -2.74
C LEU A 22 -3.17 15.80 -4.24
N GLY A 23 -3.10 14.55 -4.70
CA GLY A 23 -2.94 14.22 -6.11
C GLY A 23 -4.11 14.67 -6.99
N PHE A 24 -5.35 14.52 -6.52
CA PHE A 24 -6.52 15.05 -7.23
C PHE A 24 -6.54 16.57 -7.28
N ILE A 25 -6.20 17.24 -6.17
CA ILE A 25 -6.09 18.70 -6.15
C ILE A 25 -4.97 19.13 -7.12
N ALA A 26 -3.83 18.46 -7.12
CA ALA A 26 -2.73 18.72 -8.06
C ALA A 26 -3.15 18.56 -9.53
N GLU A 27 -3.98 17.56 -9.86
CA GLU A 27 -4.55 17.40 -11.21
C GLU A 27 -5.44 18.59 -11.61
N ALA A 28 -6.22 19.13 -10.67
CA ALA A 28 -7.11 20.26 -10.91
C ALA A 28 -6.37 21.59 -11.02
N THR A 29 -5.22 21.74 -10.35
CA THR A 29 -4.48 23.01 -10.26
C THR A 29 -3.17 23.03 -11.06
N LYS A 30 -2.94 22.04 -11.91
CA LYS A 30 -1.71 21.98 -12.72
C LYS A 30 -1.67 23.05 -13.80
N LEU A 31 -0.47 23.27 -14.32
CA LEU A 31 -0.22 24.09 -15.49
C LEU A 31 -1.01 23.55 -16.69
N THR A 32 -1.69 24.48 -17.34
CA THR A 32 -2.33 24.30 -18.63
C THR A 32 -1.51 25.03 -19.71
N PRO A 33 -1.68 24.70 -21.00
CA PRO A 33 -0.97 25.39 -22.07
C PRO A 33 -1.17 26.91 -22.05
N ASP A 34 -2.37 27.36 -21.65
CA ASP A 34 -2.73 28.78 -21.58
C ASP A 34 -2.03 29.53 -20.43
N ASP A 35 -1.47 28.80 -19.46
CA ASP A 35 -0.70 29.40 -18.35
C ASP A 35 0.76 29.70 -18.74
N ILE A 36 1.26 29.18 -19.86
CA ILE A 36 2.67 29.24 -20.24
C ILE A 36 2.89 30.48 -21.10
N ASP A 37 3.74 31.39 -20.63
CA ASP A 37 4.15 32.55 -21.41
C ASP A 37 5.32 32.16 -22.33
N VAL A 38 5.16 32.38 -23.63
CA VAL A 38 6.09 31.94 -24.67
C VAL A 38 6.78 33.16 -25.28
N SER A 39 8.07 33.29 -25.00
CA SER A 39 8.98 34.20 -25.67
C SER A 39 9.82 33.47 -26.73
N ARG A 40 10.45 34.23 -27.63
CA ARG A 40 11.11 33.73 -28.85
C ARG A 40 12.02 32.50 -28.65
N SER A 41 12.70 32.41 -27.50
CA SER A 41 13.57 31.30 -27.10
C SER A 41 13.18 30.63 -25.78
N ASP A 42 12.16 31.11 -25.09
CA ASP A 42 11.93 30.81 -23.67
C ASP A 42 10.47 30.54 -23.37
N CYS A 43 10.24 29.58 -22.48
CA CYS A 43 8.94 29.23 -21.90
C CYS A 43 8.98 29.58 -20.42
N ALA A 44 8.21 30.59 -19.99
CA ALA A 44 8.09 30.96 -18.59
C ALA A 44 6.91 30.21 -17.95
N TYR A 45 7.20 29.39 -16.94
CA TYR A 45 6.20 28.61 -16.22
C TYR A 45 5.86 29.31 -14.89
N PRO A 46 4.63 29.80 -14.70
CA PRO A 46 4.26 30.49 -13.46
C PRO A 46 4.10 29.52 -12.29
N ALA A 47 4.09 30.07 -11.07
CA ALA A 47 3.84 29.27 -9.87
C ALA A 47 2.40 28.74 -9.83
N LYS A 48 2.28 27.42 -9.69
CA LYS A 48 1.01 26.71 -9.46
C LYS A 48 1.11 25.83 -8.22
N SER A 49 0.00 25.70 -7.49
CA SER A 49 -0.07 24.85 -6.29
C SER A 49 0.21 23.38 -6.57
N ALA A 50 0.00 22.90 -7.81
CA ALA A 50 0.28 21.53 -8.20
C ALA A 50 1.74 21.09 -7.94
N PHE A 51 2.71 22.01 -8.02
CA PHE A 51 4.11 21.72 -7.67
C PHE A 51 4.23 21.24 -6.23
N ALA A 52 3.82 22.08 -5.27
CA ALA A 52 3.91 21.76 -3.85
C ALA A 52 3.01 20.56 -3.48
N LEU A 53 1.79 20.51 -4.01
CA LEU A 53 0.84 19.43 -3.74
C LEU A 53 1.36 18.07 -4.18
N SER A 54 2.00 17.98 -5.35
CA SER A 54 2.58 16.73 -5.85
C SER A 54 3.83 16.29 -5.07
N LEU A 55 4.65 17.23 -4.61
CA LEU A 55 5.75 16.96 -3.68
C LEU A 55 5.25 16.43 -2.33
N CYS A 56 4.24 17.07 -1.75
CA CYS A 56 3.60 16.59 -0.52
C CYS A 56 2.97 15.19 -0.72
N ALA A 57 2.26 14.96 -1.83
CA ALA A 57 1.70 13.66 -2.16
C ALA A 57 2.79 12.58 -2.28
N LEU A 58 3.91 12.89 -2.94
CA LEU A 58 5.07 12.02 -3.05
C LEU A 58 5.65 11.67 -1.68
N LEU A 59 5.82 12.66 -0.79
CA LEU A 59 6.32 12.43 0.57
C LEU A 59 5.38 11.53 1.38
N LEU A 60 4.07 11.79 1.34
CA LEU A 60 3.08 10.94 2.03
C LEU A 60 3.09 9.51 1.51
N LEU A 61 3.21 9.33 0.19
CA LEU A 61 3.35 8.01 -0.43
C LEU A 61 4.60 7.28 0.07
N VAL A 62 5.75 7.96 0.10
CA VAL A 62 7.01 7.37 0.60
C VAL A 62 6.88 6.96 2.07
N VAL A 63 6.34 7.83 2.92
CA VAL A 63 6.12 7.51 4.34
C VAL A 63 5.16 6.32 4.48
N SER A 64 4.06 6.32 3.73
CA SER A 64 3.12 5.19 3.67
C SER A 64 3.80 3.88 3.28
N GLN A 65 4.67 3.91 2.26
CA GLN A 65 5.38 2.72 1.78
C GLN A 65 6.44 2.23 2.77
N ILE A 66 7.13 3.13 3.48
CA ILE A 66 8.08 2.79 4.53
C ILE A 66 7.36 2.09 5.68
N ILE A 67 6.22 2.63 6.14
CA ILE A 67 5.41 2.02 7.19
C ILE A 67 4.89 0.65 6.75
N ALA A 68 4.42 0.53 5.50
CA ALA A 68 3.99 -0.74 4.92
C ALA A 68 5.12 -1.80 4.86
N SER A 69 6.37 -1.36 4.66
CA SER A 69 7.53 -2.26 4.52
C SER A 69 8.15 -2.65 5.87
N ALA A 70 8.14 -1.74 6.85
CA ALA A 70 8.77 -1.93 8.16
C ALA A 70 8.17 -3.13 8.94
N ALA A 71 6.89 -3.43 8.74
CA ALA A 71 6.23 -4.56 9.43
C ALA A 71 6.13 -5.85 8.57
N GLY A 72 6.53 -5.80 7.29
CA GLY A 72 6.67 -6.98 6.41
C GLY A 72 8.07 -7.60 6.43
N GLY A 73 9.09 -6.84 6.86
CA GLY A 73 10.51 -7.15 6.64
C GLY A 73 10.89 -6.81 5.19
N CYS A 74 12.10 -6.27 5.00
CA CYS A 74 12.62 -5.68 3.75
C CYS A 74 12.33 -6.50 2.46
N CYS A 75 12.15 -7.83 2.57
CA CYS A 75 11.81 -8.71 1.44
C CYS A 75 10.71 -9.76 1.75
N GLY A 76 9.97 -9.67 2.87
CA GLY A 76 9.11 -10.77 3.34
C GLY A 76 9.85 -12.07 3.73
N CYS A 77 11.14 -12.18 3.40
CA CYS A 77 12.03 -13.30 3.72
C CYS A 77 12.46 -13.32 5.20
N CYS A 78 12.51 -12.16 5.86
CA CYS A 78 13.01 -12.00 7.22
C CYS A 78 11.94 -12.22 8.30
N ARG A 79 10.72 -12.61 7.92
CA ARG A 79 9.66 -12.89 8.89
C ARG A 79 9.98 -14.23 9.59
N PRO A 80 10.01 -14.29 10.93
CA PRO A 80 10.07 -15.57 11.64
C PRO A 80 8.95 -16.48 11.14
N ARG A 81 9.19 -17.80 11.08
CA ARG A 81 8.16 -18.80 10.73
C ARG A 81 7.02 -18.78 11.75
N THR A 82 6.13 -17.80 11.65
CA THR A 82 4.86 -17.79 12.37
C THR A 82 3.93 -18.75 11.64
N SER A 83 3.09 -19.47 12.36
CA SER A 83 2.15 -20.55 11.95
C SER A 83 1.14 -20.24 10.84
N ALA A 84 1.39 -19.24 9.98
CA ALA A 84 0.62 -18.99 8.78
C ALA A 84 0.92 -20.06 7.72
N SER A 85 -0.14 -20.62 7.12
CA SER A 85 -0.06 -21.51 5.95
C SER A 85 0.81 -20.91 4.85
N GLU A 86 1.59 -21.75 4.16
CA GLU A 86 2.50 -21.34 3.06
C GLU A 86 1.80 -20.45 2.02
N THR A 87 0.52 -20.72 1.71
CA THR A 87 -0.29 -19.92 0.78
C THR A 87 -0.44 -18.48 1.25
N LYS A 88 -0.72 -18.23 2.54
CA LYS A 88 -0.87 -16.86 3.09
C LYS A 88 0.46 -16.10 3.02
N ARG A 89 1.58 -16.80 3.19
CA ARG A 89 2.92 -16.24 3.06
C ARG A 89 3.21 -15.83 1.61
N VAL A 90 2.93 -16.69 0.64
CA VAL A 90 3.13 -16.39 -0.79
C VAL A 90 2.27 -15.19 -1.22
N VAL A 91 0.99 -15.16 -0.83
CA VAL A 91 0.10 -14.01 -1.11
C VAL A 91 0.65 -12.71 -0.52
N GLY A 92 1.18 -12.73 0.71
CA GLY A 92 1.79 -11.56 1.34
C GLY A 92 3.04 -11.05 0.60
N ILE A 93 3.88 -11.97 0.11
CA ILE A 93 5.06 -11.62 -0.69
C ILE A 93 4.63 -10.98 -2.01
N ILE A 94 3.69 -11.59 -2.74
CA ILE A 94 3.19 -11.06 -4.01
C ILE A 94 2.55 -9.67 -3.82
N ALA A 95 1.70 -9.52 -2.80
CA ALA A 95 1.08 -8.23 -2.47
C ALA A 95 2.14 -7.16 -2.15
N SER A 96 3.20 -7.51 -1.41
CA SER A 96 4.30 -6.60 -1.12
C SER A 96 5.05 -6.15 -2.39
N VAL A 97 5.40 -7.09 -3.27
CA VAL A 97 6.09 -6.77 -4.54
C VAL A 97 5.23 -5.88 -5.42
N LEU A 98 3.94 -6.21 -5.59
CA LEU A 98 3.02 -5.40 -6.39
C LEU A 98 2.78 -4.02 -5.77
N SER A 99 2.72 -3.92 -4.44
CA SER A 99 2.64 -2.65 -3.72
C SER A 99 3.82 -1.74 -4.05
N TRP A 100 5.06 -2.28 -3.98
CA TRP A 100 6.27 -1.54 -4.32
C TRP A 100 6.29 -1.06 -5.77
N ILE A 101 5.94 -1.93 -6.71
CA ILE A 101 5.88 -1.55 -8.14
C ILE A 101 4.88 -0.41 -8.34
N ALA A 102 3.67 -0.53 -7.79
CA ALA A 102 2.65 0.51 -7.88
C ALA A 102 3.11 1.83 -7.23
N ALA A 103 3.76 1.76 -6.05
CA ALA A 103 4.29 2.93 -5.36
C ALA A 103 5.41 3.63 -6.15
N LEU A 104 6.32 2.88 -6.78
CA LEU A 104 7.39 3.46 -7.60
C LEU A 104 6.83 4.18 -8.83
N ILE A 105 5.84 3.58 -9.52
CA ILE A 105 5.20 4.20 -10.69
C ILE A 105 4.40 5.44 -10.28
N ALA A 106 3.67 5.37 -9.15
CA ALA A 106 2.96 6.51 -8.59
C ALA A 106 3.93 7.63 -8.20
N GLY A 107 5.01 7.30 -7.49
CA GLY A 107 6.04 8.25 -7.06
C GLY A 107 6.73 8.94 -8.23
N ALA A 108 7.12 8.19 -9.27
CA ALA A 108 7.66 8.75 -10.50
C ALA A 108 6.67 9.69 -11.20
N SER A 109 5.37 9.35 -11.19
CA SER A 109 4.32 10.20 -11.76
C SER A 109 4.12 11.50 -10.96
N TYR A 110 4.15 11.45 -9.62
CA TYR A 110 4.12 12.65 -8.78
C TYR A 110 5.37 13.51 -8.97
N LEU A 111 6.56 12.90 -9.06
CA LEU A 111 7.81 13.62 -9.28
C LEU A 111 7.84 14.29 -10.66
N GLN A 112 7.41 13.58 -11.71
CA GLN A 112 7.22 14.17 -13.04
C GLN A 112 6.23 15.33 -12.99
N GLY A 113 5.14 15.18 -12.25
CA GLY A 113 4.17 16.23 -12.00
C GLY A 113 4.80 17.45 -11.35
N ALA A 114 5.63 17.27 -10.32
CA ALA A 114 6.35 18.36 -9.67
C ALA A 114 7.31 19.05 -10.65
N VAL A 115 8.18 18.29 -11.34
CA VAL A 115 9.14 18.86 -12.29
C VAL A 115 8.43 19.70 -13.36
N LEU A 116 7.36 19.17 -13.95
CA LEU A 116 6.63 19.85 -15.02
C LEU A 116 5.69 20.97 -14.54
N ASN A 117 5.48 21.12 -13.23
CA ASN A 117 4.76 22.24 -12.62
C ASN A 117 5.68 23.23 -11.88
N ALA A 118 7.00 23.02 -11.92
CA ALA A 118 7.94 23.88 -11.22
C ALA A 118 7.95 25.30 -11.81
N PRO A 119 7.96 26.35 -10.96
CA PRO A 119 7.97 27.75 -11.39
C PRO A 119 9.37 28.15 -11.86
N VAL A 120 9.71 27.80 -13.10
CA VAL A 120 11.02 28.07 -13.69
C VAL A 120 10.82 28.51 -15.14
N THR A 121 11.76 29.25 -15.70
CA THR A 121 11.84 29.48 -17.14
C THR A 121 12.70 28.39 -17.77
N ARG A 122 12.30 27.88 -18.94
CA ARG A 122 13.05 26.86 -19.70
C ARG A 122 13.20 27.31 -21.14
N ASP A 123 14.31 26.96 -21.77
CA ASP A 123 14.47 27.14 -23.20
C ASP A 123 13.39 26.37 -23.99
N VAL A 124 12.98 26.92 -25.12
CA VAL A 124 12.11 26.21 -26.08
C VAL A 124 12.85 25.00 -26.64
N ASN A 125 12.22 23.82 -26.58
CA ASN A 125 12.73 22.63 -27.26
C ASN A 125 12.20 22.56 -28.70
N TYR A 126 12.69 21.59 -29.49
CA TYR A 126 12.16 21.30 -30.84
C TYR A 126 10.64 21.05 -30.83
N ASP A 127 10.13 20.42 -29.79
CA ASP A 127 8.68 20.16 -29.59
C ASP A 127 7.93 21.33 -28.90
N GLY A 128 8.58 22.48 -28.72
CA GLY A 128 8.03 23.66 -28.04
C GLY A 128 8.06 23.58 -26.50
N CYS A 129 7.13 24.29 -25.86
CA CYS A 129 7.00 24.32 -24.40
C CYS A 129 6.32 23.04 -23.89
N TYR A 130 7.04 22.25 -23.10
CA TYR A 130 6.53 20.98 -22.59
C TYR A 130 5.70 21.15 -21.32
N TYR A 131 4.55 20.47 -21.25
CA TYR A 131 3.67 20.51 -20.09
C TYR A 131 3.12 19.13 -19.73
N LEU A 132 2.59 19.00 -18.51
CA LEU A 132 2.07 17.73 -18.02
C LEU A 132 0.72 17.39 -18.66
N LYS A 133 0.66 16.25 -19.36
CA LYS A 133 -0.59 15.76 -19.97
C LYS A 133 -1.70 15.51 -18.93
N ARG A 134 -2.96 15.56 -19.39
CA ARG A 134 -4.13 15.22 -18.58
C ARG A 134 -4.06 13.77 -18.08
N GLY A 135 -4.47 13.53 -16.83
CA GLY A 135 -4.58 12.19 -16.25
C GLY A 135 -3.29 11.62 -15.63
N VAL A 136 -2.14 12.30 -15.70
CA VAL A 136 -0.91 11.81 -15.07
C VAL A 136 -1.04 11.73 -13.55
N PHE A 137 -1.57 12.78 -12.91
CA PHE A 137 -1.82 12.71 -11.47
C PHE A 137 -2.96 11.75 -11.13
N THR A 138 -4.01 11.65 -11.96
CA THR A 138 -5.07 10.65 -11.77
C THR A 138 -4.51 9.23 -11.74
N ARG A 139 -3.61 8.89 -12.67
CA ARG A 139 -2.90 7.60 -12.66
C ARG A 139 -2.07 7.42 -11.39
N ALA A 140 -1.34 8.46 -10.97
CA ALA A 140 -0.56 8.45 -9.74
C ALA A 140 -1.45 8.15 -8.51
N VAL A 141 -2.60 8.81 -8.43
CA VAL A 141 -3.59 8.63 -7.35
C VAL A 141 -4.09 7.19 -7.30
N VAL A 142 -4.56 6.66 -8.43
CA VAL A 142 -5.06 5.28 -8.50
C VAL A 142 -3.97 4.29 -8.07
N LEU A 143 -2.75 4.45 -8.57
CA LEU A 143 -1.63 3.58 -8.22
C LEU A 143 -1.22 3.72 -6.75
N SER A 144 -1.26 4.92 -6.16
CA SER A 144 -0.99 5.10 -4.72
C SER A 144 -2.03 4.42 -3.83
N LEU A 145 -3.31 4.44 -4.22
CA LEU A 145 -4.37 3.73 -3.50
C LEU A 145 -4.22 2.21 -3.61
N ILE A 146 -3.88 1.71 -4.81
CA ILE A 146 -3.57 0.30 -5.03
C ILE A 146 -2.36 -0.11 -4.19
N ALA A 147 -1.29 0.69 -4.18
CA ALA A 147 -0.10 0.43 -3.39
C ALA A 147 -0.43 0.33 -1.89
N ALA A 148 -1.22 1.28 -1.36
CA ALA A 148 -1.67 1.27 0.03
C ALA A 148 -2.53 0.03 0.36
N ALA A 149 -3.51 -0.31 -0.48
CA ALA A 149 -4.37 -1.47 -0.26
C ALA A 149 -3.59 -2.79 -0.28
N LEU A 150 -2.66 -2.94 -1.23
CA LEU A 150 -1.77 -4.11 -1.30
C LEU A 150 -0.82 -4.15 -0.11
N GLY A 151 -0.30 -3.00 0.33
CA GLY A 151 0.56 -2.88 1.51
C GLY A 151 -0.17 -3.21 2.82
N ILE A 152 -1.48 -2.99 2.89
CA ILE A 152 -2.32 -3.32 4.05
C ILE A 152 -2.71 -4.81 4.09
N THR A 153 -2.82 -5.46 2.92
CA THR A 153 -3.29 -6.85 2.79
C THR A 153 -2.57 -7.85 3.71
N PRO A 154 -1.22 -7.83 3.83
CA PRO A 154 -0.51 -8.67 4.79
C PRO A 154 -1.00 -8.51 6.24
N TYR A 155 -1.31 -7.28 6.70
CA TYR A 155 -1.80 -7.02 8.07
C TYR A 155 -3.18 -7.65 8.35
N ILE A 156 -4.07 -7.62 7.35
CA ILE A 156 -5.41 -8.20 7.47
C ILE A 156 -5.36 -9.73 7.42
N MET A 157 -4.51 -10.30 6.55
CA MET A 157 -4.42 -11.76 6.38
C MET A 157 -3.81 -12.48 7.58
N LEU A 158 -2.93 -11.81 8.32
CA LEU A 158 -2.38 -12.30 9.59
C LEU A 158 -3.39 -12.29 10.73
N THR A 159 -4.40 -11.43 10.63
CA THR A 159 -5.40 -11.24 11.69
C THR A 159 -6.65 -12.07 11.49
N ARG A 160 -6.96 -12.49 10.26
CA ARG A 160 -7.87 -13.60 9.98
C ARG A 160 -7.18 -14.96 10.15
N SER A 161 -7.13 -15.46 11.38
CA SER A 161 -7.17 -16.91 11.59
C SER A 161 -8.56 -17.41 11.19
N PRO A 162 -8.70 -18.60 10.57
CA PRO A 162 -10.02 -19.13 10.23
C PRO A 162 -10.78 -19.38 11.53
N ALA A 163 -11.79 -18.56 11.81
CA ALA A 163 -12.81 -18.93 12.77
C ALA A 163 -13.61 -20.08 12.15
N LEU A 164 -13.59 -21.23 12.84
CA LEU A 164 -14.57 -22.31 12.75
C LEU A 164 -14.85 -22.87 11.33
N VAL A 165 -14.07 -23.88 10.92
CA VAL A 165 -14.75 -25.08 10.39
C VAL A 165 -15.04 -25.91 11.62
N ALA A 166 -16.23 -25.67 12.20
CA ALA A 166 -16.76 -26.53 13.24
C ALA A 166 -16.85 -27.94 12.65
N THR A 167 -16.10 -28.87 13.23
CA THR A 167 -16.32 -30.30 13.11
C THR A 167 -17.79 -30.57 13.40
N PRO A 168 -18.56 -31.28 12.54
CA PRO A 168 -19.86 -31.76 12.95
C PRO A 168 -19.63 -32.90 13.95
N THR A 169 -19.75 -32.59 15.25
CA THR A 169 -19.97 -33.61 16.27
C THR A 169 -21.41 -34.09 16.12
N THR A 170 -21.61 -35.15 15.35
CA THR A 170 -22.88 -35.89 15.43
C THR A 170 -22.71 -36.98 16.49
N ALA A 171 -23.24 -36.70 17.67
CA ALA A 171 -23.51 -37.71 18.68
C ALA A 171 -24.72 -38.57 18.24
N ALA A 172 -24.58 -39.90 18.29
CA ALA A 172 -25.67 -40.87 18.30
C ALA A 172 -25.18 -42.11 19.09
N VAL A 173 -25.50 -42.23 20.38
CA VAL A 173 -26.68 -42.91 20.99
C VAL A 173 -26.39 -44.37 21.39
N ALA A 174 -26.45 -44.57 22.71
CA ALA A 174 -26.89 -45.73 23.50
C ALA A 174 -26.24 -47.11 23.33
N GLY A 175 -25.81 -47.66 24.48
CA GLY A 175 -25.51 -49.07 24.68
C GLY A 175 -24.86 -49.32 26.05
N THR A 176 -25.69 -49.56 27.05
CA THR A 176 -25.36 -50.06 28.41
C THR A 176 -24.51 -51.33 28.37
N GLU A 177 -23.50 -51.47 29.26
CA GLU A 177 -23.40 -52.56 30.25
C GLU A 177 -22.16 -52.42 31.16
N SER A 178 -22.29 -52.95 32.37
CA SER A 178 -21.47 -52.81 33.58
C SER A 178 -20.27 -53.76 33.64
N LYS A 179 -19.13 -53.35 34.24
CA LYS A 179 -18.36 -54.16 35.23
C LYS A 179 -17.24 -53.33 35.92
N PRO A 180 -16.97 -53.52 37.24
CA PRO A 180 -16.09 -52.65 38.01
C PRO A 180 -14.61 -53.10 38.07
N ASP A 181 -13.79 -52.10 38.41
CA ASP A 181 -12.48 -52.04 39.07
C ASP A 181 -11.74 -53.35 39.41
N VAL A 182 -10.48 -53.45 38.94
CA VAL A 182 -9.39 -54.11 39.68
C VAL A 182 -8.12 -53.26 39.58
N GLN A 183 -7.86 -52.55 40.66
CA GLN A 183 -6.59 -51.96 41.08
C GLN A 183 -5.48 -53.02 41.18
N GLY A 184 -4.28 -52.74 40.65
CA GLY A 184 -3.12 -53.64 40.75
C GLY A 184 -1.78 -52.93 40.52
N HIS A 185 -1.16 -52.51 41.62
CA HIS A 185 0.24 -52.07 41.74
C HIS A 185 1.24 -53.07 41.12
N GLY A 186 2.39 -52.57 40.60
CA GLY A 186 3.55 -53.42 40.38
C GLY A 186 4.73 -52.78 39.65
N GLN A 187 5.68 -52.29 40.43
CA GLN A 187 7.04 -51.80 40.13
C GLN A 187 7.86 -52.59 39.07
N ALA A 188 8.83 -51.88 38.48
CA ALA A 188 9.95 -52.31 37.61
C ALA A 188 10.89 -53.36 38.27
N PRO A 189 11.96 -53.89 37.62
CA PRO A 189 12.99 -53.18 36.83
C PRO A 189 13.05 -53.54 35.34
#